data_AF-A0A852DV67-F1
#
_entry.id   AF-A0A852DV67-F1
#
_cell.length_a   1.000
_cell.length_b   1.000
_cell.length_c   1.000
_cell.angle_alpha   90.00
_cell.angle_beta   90.00
_cell.angle_gamma   90.00
#
_symmetry.space_group_name_H-M   'P 1'
#
loop_
_entity.id
_entity.type
_entity.pdbx_description
1 polymer ?
#
loop_
_entity_poly.entity_id
_entity_poly.type
_entity_poly.pdbx_seq_one_letter_code
_entity_poly.pdbx_strand_id
1 'polypeptide(L)'
;VKLWGLGVEVCLQGPQILSLVPSLLAGPYCRNSVPSAPLLVTNSSTVTVLFNSTSHRSGRGLLVSYATSQHPDLISCLVRGTHYTQEYISVYCPAGCKDIHGDIWGNPRQGYRDTSVLCKAAVHAGVIADELGGQVTLSREKGITLYESAFANGLRSKR
;
A
#
# COMPACT_ATOMS: atom_id res chain seq x y z
N VAL A 1 3.76 7.28 -13.59
CA VAL A 1 3.40 7.19 -12.15
C VAL A 1 2.89 8.53 -11.66
N LYS A 2 1.81 8.56 -10.89
CA LYS A 2 1.13 9.73 -10.33
C LYS A 2 1.17 9.59 -8.80
N LEU A 3 1.99 10.40 -8.13
CA LEU A 3 2.17 10.34 -6.66
C LEU A 3 1.28 11.39 -5.98
N TRP A 4 0.57 10.99 -4.93
CA TRP A 4 -0.23 11.87 -4.09
C TRP A 4 0.32 11.86 -2.66
N GLY A 5 0.65 13.04 -2.14
CA GLY A 5 1.11 13.22 -0.76
C GLY A 5 0.04 13.91 0.09
N LEU A 6 -0.47 13.24 1.12
CA LEU A 6 -1.27 13.85 2.17
C LEU A 6 -0.36 14.22 3.34
N GLY A 7 -0.36 15.50 3.73
CA GLY A 7 0.05 16.02 5.05
C GLY A 7 1.46 15.64 5.53
N VAL A 8 2.43 16.52 5.29
CA VAL A 8 3.82 16.36 5.74
C VAL A 8 3.98 16.91 7.15
N GLU A 9 4.23 16.11 8.18
CA GLU A 9 4.63 16.66 9.48
C GLU A 9 5.91 15.98 9.99
N VAL A 10 7.10 16.51 9.65
CA VAL A 10 8.32 16.63 10.50
C VAL A 10 9.32 17.59 9.82
N CYS A 11 9.83 18.57 10.55
CA CYS A 11 11.21 19.07 10.42
C CYS A 11 11.61 19.81 11.70
N LEU A 12 12.46 19.17 12.49
CA LEU A 12 13.43 19.87 13.33
C LEU A 12 14.79 19.20 13.07
N GLN A 13 15.59 19.87 12.23
CA GLN A 13 17.02 19.63 11.92
C GLN A 13 17.39 18.66 10.78
N GLY A 14 16.82 18.87 9.59
CA GLY A 14 17.41 18.39 8.33
C GLY A 14 16.42 18.37 7.15
N PRO A 15 16.86 18.67 5.91
CA PRO A 15 15.98 18.60 4.74
C PRO A 15 15.71 17.15 4.31
N GLN A 16 14.46 16.76 4.08
CA GLN A 16 14.11 15.50 3.39
C GLN A 16 14.09 15.78 1.89
N ILE A 17 14.91 15.12 1.06
CA ILE A 17 15.04 15.41 -0.38
C ILE A 17 14.25 14.38 -1.19
N LEU A 18 13.29 14.81 -2.03
CA LEU A 18 12.71 13.91 -3.02
C LEU A 18 13.51 13.98 -4.32
N SER A 19 14.24 12.91 -4.64
CA SER A 19 15.00 12.78 -5.90
C SER A 19 14.30 11.78 -6.82
N LEU A 20 13.54 12.27 -7.80
CA LEU A 20 12.75 11.40 -8.68
C LEU A 20 13.63 10.69 -9.73
N VAL A 21 14.77 11.28 -10.09
CA VAL A 21 15.84 10.77 -10.98
C VAL A 21 17.08 11.69 -10.84
N PRO A 22 18.28 11.34 -11.38
CA PRO A 22 19.46 12.22 -11.37
C PRO A 22 19.20 13.62 -11.99
N SER A 23 18.14 13.76 -12.80
CA SER A 23 17.80 14.96 -13.57
C SER A 23 16.51 15.68 -13.15
N LEU A 24 15.74 15.15 -12.18
CA LEU A 24 14.52 15.80 -11.70
C LEU A 24 14.45 15.75 -10.16
N LEU A 25 14.97 16.79 -9.51
CA LEU A 25 14.67 17.06 -8.11
C LEU A 25 13.29 17.75 -8.04
N ALA A 26 12.28 17.08 -7.45
CA ALA A 26 11.05 17.77 -7.05
C ALA A 26 11.21 18.59 -5.76
N GLY A 27 12.43 18.60 -5.22
CA GLY A 27 12.83 19.43 -4.11
C GLY A 27 12.71 18.71 -2.77
N PRO A 28 13.28 19.30 -1.71
CA PRO A 28 13.09 18.80 -0.38
C PRO A 28 11.71 19.13 0.18
N TYR A 29 11.01 18.14 0.73
CA TYR A 29 9.73 18.31 1.43
C TYR A 29 9.98 18.25 2.93
N CYS A 30 9.61 19.30 3.65
CA CYS A 30 10.04 19.54 5.02
C CYS A 30 8.94 20.30 5.75
N ARG A 31 8.48 19.83 6.93
CA ARG A 31 7.35 20.43 7.68
C ARG A 31 6.02 20.33 6.89
N ASN A 32 4.90 20.86 7.41
CA ASN A 32 3.57 20.98 6.76
C ASN A 32 3.54 21.71 5.41
N SER A 33 4.67 21.75 4.68
CA SER A 33 4.71 22.01 3.25
C SER A 33 3.97 20.88 2.53
N VAL A 34 2.67 21.07 2.34
CA VAL A 34 1.99 20.44 1.21
C VAL A 34 2.79 20.83 -0.03
N PRO A 35 3.23 19.88 -0.86
CA PRO A 35 3.94 20.18 -2.09
C PRO A 35 3.16 21.24 -2.89
N SER A 36 3.81 22.34 -3.32
CA SER A 36 3.15 23.36 -4.15
C SER A 36 2.56 22.78 -5.44
N ALA A 37 3.11 21.66 -5.90
CA ALA A 37 2.44 20.74 -6.80
C ALA A 37 2.07 19.47 -6.00
N PRO A 38 0.82 19.31 -5.52
CA PRO A 38 0.40 18.14 -4.72
C PRO A 38 0.46 16.82 -5.50
N LEU A 39 0.80 16.90 -6.79
CA LEU A 39 0.80 15.83 -7.74
C LEU A 39 2.09 15.81 -8.55
N LEU A 40 2.88 14.75 -8.38
CA LEU A 40 4.06 14.50 -9.19
C LEU A 40 3.70 13.47 -10.26
N VAL A 41 3.85 13.86 -11.53
CA VAL A 41 3.62 13.00 -12.69
C VAL A 41 4.95 12.75 -13.37
N THR A 42 5.28 11.47 -13.58
CA THR A 42 6.49 11.06 -14.31
C THR A 42 6.18 9.90 -15.25
N ASN A 43 6.90 9.87 -16.38
CA ASN A 43 6.89 8.77 -17.35
C ASN A 43 7.97 7.71 -17.04
N SER A 44 8.80 7.94 -16.02
CA SER A 44 9.79 6.95 -15.56
C SER A 44 9.12 5.75 -14.89
N SER A 45 9.72 4.57 -15.05
CA SER A 45 9.38 3.35 -14.31
C SER A 45 9.94 3.33 -12.89
N THR A 46 10.87 4.23 -12.57
CA THR A 46 11.53 4.31 -11.26
C THR A 46 11.40 5.71 -10.66
N VAL A 47 11.12 5.74 -9.35
CA VAL A 47 11.10 6.94 -8.52
C VAL A 47 11.84 6.61 -7.24
N THR A 48 12.83 7.43 -6.88
CA THR A 48 13.54 7.28 -5.60
C THR A 48 13.00 8.28 -4.58
N VAL A 49 12.78 7.83 -3.35
CA VAL A 49 12.37 8.69 -2.23
C VAL A 49 13.48 8.62 -1.20
N LEU A 50 14.23 9.71 -1.02
CA LEU A 50 15.27 9.78 -0.01
C LEU A 50 14.69 10.35 1.29
N PHE A 51 14.43 9.47 2.24
CA PHE A 51 13.98 9.85 3.57
C PHE A 51 15.18 10.03 4.50
N ASN A 52 15.40 11.26 4.97
CA ASN A 52 16.41 11.58 5.96
C ASN A 52 15.73 11.99 7.27
N SER A 53 15.90 11.19 8.32
CA SER A 53 15.28 11.42 9.64
C SER A 53 16.29 11.24 10.76
N THR A 54 16.22 12.12 11.76
CA THR A 54 16.98 12.01 13.00
C THR A 54 16.25 11.10 14.00
N SER A 55 16.94 10.63 15.04
CA SER A 55 16.33 9.83 16.11
C SER A 55 15.19 10.62 16.77
N HIS A 56 13.94 10.21 16.53
CA HIS A 56 12.76 10.92 17.03
C HIS A 56 11.86 9.96 17.81
N ARG A 57 11.57 10.29 19.07
CA ARG A 57 10.77 9.44 19.99
C ARG A 57 9.27 9.40 19.65
N SER A 58 8.85 10.09 18.59
CA SER A 58 7.44 10.34 18.30
C SER A 58 6.79 9.31 17.37
N GLY A 59 7.55 8.41 16.73
CA GLY A 59 7.02 7.34 15.88
C GLY A 59 6.26 7.80 14.62
N ARG A 60 6.40 9.07 14.21
CA ARG A 60 5.74 9.62 13.02
C ARG A 60 6.59 9.32 11.77
N GLY A 61 5.92 8.96 10.67
CA GLY A 61 6.55 8.63 9.38
C GLY A 61 5.87 9.36 8.21
N LEU A 62 6.21 8.97 6.98
CA LEU A 62 5.59 9.47 5.75
C LEU A 62 4.76 8.35 5.11
N LEU A 63 3.58 8.69 4.60
CA LEU A 63 2.79 7.82 3.73
C LEU A 63 2.89 8.33 2.29
N VAL A 64 3.36 7.47 1.40
CA VAL A 64 3.45 7.75 -0.04
C VAL A 64 2.47 6.87 -0.78
N SER A 65 1.57 7.49 -1.54
CA SER A 65 0.63 6.78 -2.42
C SER A 65 0.99 7.09 -3.87
N TYR A 66 1.01 6.07 -4.71
CA TYR A 66 1.29 6.20 -6.14
C TYR A 66 0.22 5.50 -6.97
N ALA A 67 0.05 5.97 -8.21
CA ALA A 67 -0.82 5.39 -9.22
C ALA A 67 -0.05 5.28 -10.56
N THR A 68 -0.47 4.43 -11.47
CA THR A 68 0.11 4.33 -12.83
C THR A 68 -0.98 4.40 -13.88
N SER A 69 -0.66 4.90 -15.08
CA SER A 69 -1.61 4.90 -16.21
C SER A 69 -1.81 3.50 -16.79
N GLN A 70 -0.89 2.56 -16.54
CA GLN A 70 -0.99 1.17 -16.99
C GLN A 70 -2.03 0.37 -16.19
N HIS A 71 -2.23 0.73 -14.92
CA HIS A 71 -3.16 0.08 -13.99
C HIS A 71 -3.99 1.16 -13.29
N PRO A 72 -5.10 1.60 -13.90
CA PRO A 72 -5.97 2.64 -13.34
C PRO A 72 -6.69 2.17 -12.05
N ASP A 73 -6.72 0.87 -11.83
CA ASP A 73 -7.30 0.16 -10.69
C ASP A 73 -6.25 -0.19 -9.61
N LEU A 74 -5.07 0.44 -9.66
CA LEU A 74 -4.03 0.30 -8.64
C LEU A 74 -4.50 0.83 -7.29
N ILE A 75 -4.36 -0.01 -6.26
CA ILE A 75 -4.76 0.30 -4.88
C ILE A 75 -3.55 0.36 -3.95
N SER A 76 -3.71 0.98 -2.78
CA SER A 76 -2.68 0.91 -1.72
C SER A 76 -2.75 -0.45 -1.00
N CYS A 77 -1.60 -0.95 -0.53
CA CYS A 77 -1.56 -2.16 0.29
C CYS A 77 -2.46 -2.07 1.54
N LEU A 78 -2.75 -0.88 2.05
CA LEU A 78 -3.55 -0.68 3.28
C LEU A 78 -5.07 -0.87 3.08
N VAL A 79 -5.51 -1.06 1.84
CA VAL A 79 -6.93 -1.25 1.53
C VAL A 79 -7.44 -2.58 2.08
N ARG A 80 -8.64 -2.53 2.67
CA ARG A 80 -9.35 -3.69 3.24
C ARG A 80 -10.55 -4.05 2.39
N GLY A 81 -11.06 -5.27 2.55
CA GLY A 81 -12.30 -5.71 1.89
C GLY A 81 -13.51 -4.82 2.24
N THR A 82 -13.57 -4.26 3.45
CA THR A 82 -14.63 -3.34 3.90
C THR A 82 -14.70 -2.04 3.11
N HIS A 83 -13.66 -1.68 2.34
CA HIS A 83 -13.69 -0.48 1.49
C HIS A 83 -14.50 -0.69 0.21
N TYR A 84 -14.98 -1.91 -0.04
CA TYR A 84 -15.77 -2.25 -1.21
C TYR A 84 -17.13 -2.82 -0.80
N THR A 85 -18.17 -2.42 -1.52
CA THR A 85 -19.56 -2.88 -1.28
C THR A 85 -20.11 -3.67 -2.45
N GLN A 86 -19.46 -3.59 -3.61
CA GLN A 86 -19.78 -4.32 -4.82
C GLN A 86 -19.59 -5.83 -4.62
N GLU A 87 -20.38 -6.61 -5.34
CA GLU A 87 -20.30 -8.07 -5.31
C GLU A 87 -19.04 -8.60 -6.01
N TYR A 88 -18.65 -7.96 -7.11
CA TYR A 88 -17.45 -8.29 -7.86
C TYR A 88 -16.59 -7.05 -8.05
N ILE A 89 -15.31 -7.15 -7.73
CA ILE A 89 -14.33 -6.10 -7.96
C ILE A 89 -13.05 -6.67 -8.57
N SER A 90 -12.41 -5.88 -9.41
CA SER A 90 -11.07 -6.15 -9.92
C SER A 90 -10.18 -4.98 -9.54
N VAL A 91 -9.08 -5.27 -8.87
CA VAL A 91 -8.11 -4.27 -8.41
C VAL A 91 -6.70 -4.72 -8.75
N TYR A 92 -5.76 -3.79 -8.82
CA TYR A 92 -4.36 -4.12 -8.99
C TYR A 92 -3.61 -3.87 -7.68
N CYS A 93 -3.03 -4.94 -7.13
CA CYS A 93 -2.22 -4.88 -5.94
C CYS A 93 -0.76 -4.57 -6.28
N PRO A 94 -0.12 -3.61 -5.60
CA PRO A 94 1.30 -3.36 -5.77
C PRO A 94 2.14 -4.48 -5.14
N ALA A 95 3.42 -4.53 -5.50
CA ALA A 95 4.40 -5.38 -4.84
C ALA A 95 4.69 -4.92 -3.41
N GLY A 96 5.15 -5.83 -2.55
CA GLY A 96 5.58 -5.55 -1.18
C GLY A 96 4.45 -5.34 -0.17
N CYS A 97 3.29 -5.96 -0.39
CA CYS A 97 2.14 -5.89 0.53
C CYS A 97 2.16 -6.99 1.61
N LYS A 98 3.16 -7.87 1.67
CA LYS A 98 3.27 -8.93 2.67
C LYS A 98 3.54 -8.39 4.08
N ASP A 99 4.51 -7.48 4.22
CA ASP A 99 5.03 -7.04 5.53
C ASP A 99 4.41 -5.72 6.05
N ILE A 100 3.33 -5.25 5.43
CA ILE A 100 2.64 -4.03 5.88
C ILE A 100 1.87 -4.23 7.19
N HIS A 101 1.44 -3.16 7.83
CA HIS A 101 0.54 -3.25 8.98
C HIS A 101 -0.86 -3.75 8.60
N GLY A 102 -1.49 -4.48 9.53
CA GLY A 102 -2.84 -4.98 9.39
C GLY A 102 -2.90 -6.51 9.25
N ASP A 103 -4.00 -7.05 9.75
CA ASP A 103 -4.22 -8.48 9.86
C ASP A 103 -5.06 -9.03 8.71
N ILE A 104 -4.93 -10.33 8.48
CA ILE A 104 -5.82 -11.11 7.63
C ILE A 104 -6.48 -12.19 8.50
N TRP A 105 -7.76 -12.47 8.25
CA TRP A 105 -8.55 -13.42 9.02
C TRP A 105 -9.16 -14.44 8.06
N GLY A 106 -8.92 -15.72 8.32
CA GLY A 106 -9.35 -16.81 7.45
C GLY A 106 -8.24 -17.41 6.59
N ASN A 107 -8.64 -18.15 5.57
CA ASN A 107 -7.75 -18.98 4.78
C ASN A 107 -8.28 -19.17 3.35
N PRO A 108 -7.48 -19.71 2.42
CA PRO A 108 -7.87 -19.82 1.03
C PRO A 108 -9.07 -20.74 0.77
N ARG A 109 -9.42 -21.64 1.70
CA ARG A 109 -10.53 -22.58 1.54
C ARG A 109 -11.88 -21.97 1.94
N GLN A 110 -11.90 -21.21 3.02
CA GLN A 110 -13.10 -20.59 3.58
C GLN A 110 -13.32 -19.15 3.09
N GLY A 111 -12.29 -18.55 2.48
CA GLY A 111 -12.24 -17.13 2.19
C GLY A 111 -11.71 -16.31 3.36
N TYR A 112 -11.76 -15.00 3.19
CA TYR A 112 -11.22 -14.04 4.13
C TYR A 112 -12.31 -13.10 4.61
N ARG A 113 -12.22 -12.69 5.88
CA ARG A 113 -13.12 -11.66 6.41
C ARG A 113 -12.89 -10.34 5.69
N ASP A 114 -13.96 -9.59 5.43
CA ASP A 114 -13.92 -8.26 4.80
C ASP A 114 -13.01 -7.26 5.52
N THR A 115 -12.83 -7.38 6.83
CA THR A 115 -11.89 -6.55 7.60
C THR A 115 -10.41 -6.84 7.33
N SER A 116 -10.10 -7.91 6.59
CA SER A 116 -8.73 -8.30 6.22
C SER A 116 -8.13 -7.31 5.23
N VAL A 117 -6.80 -7.16 5.30
CA VAL A 117 -6.05 -6.40 4.31
C VAL A 117 -6.02 -7.17 2.98
N LEU A 118 -6.53 -6.55 1.91
CA LEU A 118 -6.87 -7.21 0.65
C LEU A 118 -5.65 -7.79 -0.05
N CYS A 119 -4.64 -6.95 -0.35
CA CYS A 119 -3.46 -7.41 -1.08
C CYS A 119 -2.64 -8.42 -0.27
N LYS A 120 -2.57 -8.25 1.05
CA LYS A 120 -1.95 -9.23 1.96
C LYS A 120 -2.70 -10.56 1.94
N ALA A 121 -4.03 -10.54 1.91
CA ALA A 121 -4.84 -11.75 1.80
C ALA A 121 -4.65 -12.45 0.45
N ALA A 122 -4.50 -11.68 -0.65
CA ALA A 122 -4.20 -12.22 -1.97
C ALA A 122 -2.83 -12.91 -2.03
N VAL A 123 -1.80 -12.32 -1.40
CA VAL A 123 -0.48 -12.96 -1.22
C VAL A 123 -0.61 -14.23 -0.37
N HIS A 124 -1.30 -14.16 0.77
CA HIS A 124 -1.54 -15.33 1.63
C HIS A 124 -2.28 -16.44 0.88
N ALA A 125 -3.23 -16.10 0.01
CA ALA A 125 -3.94 -17.04 -0.85
C ALA A 125 -3.10 -17.63 -1.98
N GLY A 126 -1.96 -17.02 -2.31
CA GLY A 126 -1.14 -17.39 -3.47
C GLY A 126 -1.72 -16.93 -4.81
N VAL A 127 -2.65 -15.96 -4.79
CA VAL A 127 -3.23 -15.38 -6.01
C VAL A 127 -2.21 -14.50 -6.72
N ILE A 128 -1.37 -13.79 -5.95
CA ILE A 128 -0.29 -12.94 -6.44
C ILE A 128 1.00 -13.23 -5.67
N ALA A 129 2.15 -12.99 -6.31
CA ALA A 129 3.45 -13.02 -5.65
C ALA A 129 3.74 -11.63 -5.04
N ASP A 130 4.26 -11.59 -3.81
CA ASP A 130 4.52 -10.32 -3.11
C ASP A 130 5.54 -9.44 -3.86
N GLU A 131 6.55 -10.06 -4.47
CA GLU A 131 7.61 -9.36 -5.21
C GLU A 131 7.15 -8.71 -6.52
N LEU A 132 6.04 -9.19 -7.11
CA LEU A 132 5.52 -8.68 -8.37
C LEU A 132 4.23 -7.87 -8.20
N GLY A 133 3.43 -8.17 -7.17
CA GLY A 133 2.04 -7.72 -7.11
C GLY A 133 1.18 -8.39 -8.18
N GLY A 134 0.10 -7.71 -8.58
CA GLY A 134 -0.71 -8.15 -9.73
C GLY A 134 -2.21 -7.86 -9.61
N GLN A 135 -2.93 -8.27 -10.64
CA GLN A 135 -4.38 -8.19 -10.73
C GLN A 135 -5.04 -9.17 -9.74
N VAL A 136 -5.99 -8.68 -8.95
CA VAL A 136 -6.77 -9.47 -8.00
C VAL A 136 -8.25 -9.22 -8.25
N THR A 137 -8.99 -10.30 -8.48
CA THR A 137 -10.46 -10.27 -8.58
C THR A 137 -11.05 -10.83 -7.30
N LEU A 138 -12.03 -10.13 -6.73
CA LEU A 138 -12.72 -10.56 -5.52
C LEU A 138 -14.21 -10.74 -5.78
N SER A 139 -14.76 -11.82 -5.23
CA SER A 139 -16.19 -12.04 -5.06
C SER A 139 -16.56 -11.84 -3.59
N ARG A 140 -17.57 -11.01 -3.32
CA ARG A 140 -18.07 -10.79 -1.96
C ARG A 140 -19.17 -11.79 -1.65
N GLU A 141 -18.86 -12.70 -0.73
CA GLU A 141 -19.78 -13.75 -0.31
C GLU A 141 -20.35 -13.49 1.09
N LYS A 142 -21.38 -14.27 1.46
CA LYS A 142 -21.93 -14.22 2.81
C LYS A 142 -20.87 -14.67 3.81
N GLY A 143 -20.57 -13.81 4.79
CA GLY A 143 -19.61 -14.14 5.84
C GLY A 143 -20.02 -15.39 6.63
N ILE A 144 -19.01 -16.15 7.04
CA ILE A 144 -19.17 -17.31 7.92
C ILE A 144 -18.97 -16.91 9.39
N THR A 145 -19.43 -17.76 10.31
CA THR A 145 -19.38 -17.51 11.76
C THR A 145 -17.97 -17.62 12.34
N LEU A 146 -17.13 -18.50 11.80
CA LEU A 146 -15.78 -18.75 12.28
C LEU A 146 -14.82 -18.86 11.10
N TYR A 147 -13.74 -18.08 11.15
CA TYR A 147 -12.64 -18.14 10.20
C TYR A 147 -11.46 -18.87 10.84
N GLU A 148 -10.97 -19.94 10.23
CA GLU A 148 -9.81 -20.66 10.74
C GLU A 148 -8.51 -19.98 10.32
N SER A 149 -7.58 -19.83 11.27
CA SER A 149 -6.22 -19.36 10.99
C SER A 149 -5.44 -20.40 10.19
N ALA A 150 -4.62 -19.94 9.25
CA ALA A 150 -3.70 -20.77 8.47
C ALA A 150 -2.35 -20.08 8.32
N PHE A 151 -1.32 -20.86 7.99
CA PHE A 151 -0.04 -20.35 7.53
C PHE A 151 0.14 -20.72 6.06
N ALA A 152 0.25 -19.71 5.19
CA ALA A 152 0.42 -19.90 3.76
C ALA A 152 1.26 -18.76 3.16
N ASN A 153 2.09 -19.08 2.18
CA ASN A 153 2.94 -18.11 1.45
C ASN A 153 3.79 -17.21 2.38
N GLY A 154 4.23 -17.76 3.51
CA GLY A 154 5.03 -17.05 4.50
C GLY A 154 4.24 -16.04 5.35
N LEU A 155 2.91 -16.10 5.34
CA LEU A 155 2.02 -15.27 6.15
C LEU A 155 1.19 -16.16 7.08
N ARG A 156 0.89 -15.67 8.29
CA ARG A 156 -0.03 -16.32 9.22
C ARG A 156 -1.29 -15.47 9.37
N SER A 157 -2.45 -16.06 9.12
CA SER A 157 -3.73 -15.41 9.40
C SER A 157 -4.15 -15.57 10.86
N LYS A 158 -5.02 -14.65 11.31
CA LYS A 158 -5.64 -14.69 12.63
C LYS A 158 -6.93 -15.51 12.60
N ARG A 159 -7.32 -15.98 13.78
CA ARG A 159 -8.56 -16.69 14.08
C ARG A 159 -9.50 -15.76 14.81
#